data_AF-A0A0Q6WE61-F1
#
_entry.id   AF-A0A0Q6WE61-F1
#
_cell.length_a   1.000
_cell.length_b   1.000
_cell.length_c   1.000
_cell.angle_alpha   90.00
_cell.angle_beta   90.00
_cell.angle_gamma   90.00
#
_symmetry.space_group_name_H-M   'P 1'
#
loop_
_entity.id
_entity.type
_entity.pdbx_description
1 polymer ?
#
loop_
_entity_poly.entity_id
_entity_poly.type
_entity_poly.pdbx_seq_one_letter_code
_entity_poly.pdbx_strand_id
1 'polypeptide(L)'
;MTQRNRETLRNYFGDGKLPTRYHFGDLIDSMLNMSDEGFRKSAENGLEISAPVGHHALLSLYRDQRPKSALWSLSYGGDQDMLHVQAGGATATRGQVPVLSLDARARVGVNTSVPKHTLDVGGVIASQGRRGTYERAEPVPVLANGEWQDITDTLSGCQGFEVMAGAGHPGGGRFALMHAIALNTYNPTAGWLDFFSRKKRITPHHAYYGRRCDKLQLRWEGSNGKNAAYRLRIRTGCDYGDGVRVKVFITQLWFDETTQGVEE
;
A
#
# COMPACT_ATOMS: atom_id res chain seq x y z
N MET A 1 -25.05 15.50 31.88
CA MET A 1 -25.77 14.67 32.88
C MET A 1 -24.75 14.09 33.84
N THR A 2 -24.95 14.26 35.14
CA THR A 2 -24.09 13.66 36.18
C THR A 2 -24.39 12.18 36.31
N GLN A 3 -23.60 11.33 35.65
CA GLN A 3 -23.62 9.88 35.91
C GLN A 3 -23.24 9.63 37.37
N ARG A 4 -24.17 9.05 38.14
CA ARG A 4 -23.91 8.59 39.50
C ARG A 4 -23.07 7.30 39.44
N ASN A 5 -22.12 7.16 40.35
CA ASN A 5 -21.32 5.94 40.39
C ASN A 5 -22.19 4.74 40.81
N ARG A 6 -21.74 3.52 40.50
CA ARG A 6 -22.50 2.29 40.77
C ARG A 6 -22.80 2.07 42.25
N GLU A 7 -21.95 2.58 43.14
CA GLU A 7 -22.12 2.45 44.59
C GLU A 7 -23.29 3.33 45.09
N THR A 8 -23.36 4.57 44.63
CA THR A 8 -24.49 5.48 44.87
C THR A 8 -25.80 4.90 44.34
N LEU A 9 -25.78 4.32 43.13
CA LEU A 9 -26.96 3.67 42.56
C LEU A 9 -27.40 2.46 43.42
N ARG A 10 -26.47 1.58 43.80
CA ARG A 10 -26.78 0.42 44.67
C ARG A 10 -27.43 0.82 46.00
N ASN A 11 -27.00 1.93 46.60
CA ASN A 11 -27.54 2.42 47.87
C ASN A 11 -29.02 2.85 47.79
N TYR A 12 -29.53 3.22 46.61
CA TYR A 12 -30.95 3.54 46.42
C TYR A 12 -31.86 2.31 46.40
N PHE A 13 -31.31 1.13 46.13
CA PHE A 13 -32.06 -0.13 45.91
C PHE A 13 -31.72 -1.23 46.94
N GLY A 14 -31.11 -0.88 48.08
CA GLY A 14 -30.84 -1.83 49.16
C GLY A 14 -32.09 -2.25 49.94
N ASP A 15 -31.96 -3.28 50.76
CA ASP A 15 -33.07 -3.83 51.54
C ASP A 15 -33.76 -2.77 52.41
N GLY A 16 -35.09 -2.76 52.36
CA GLY A 16 -35.94 -1.82 53.10
C GLY A 16 -35.95 -0.39 52.53
N LYS A 17 -35.27 -0.10 51.42
CA LYS A 17 -35.38 1.19 50.73
C LYS A 17 -36.64 1.23 49.85
N LEU A 18 -37.21 2.43 49.71
CA LEU A 18 -38.32 2.74 48.79
C LEU A 18 -37.79 3.66 47.67
N PRO A 19 -37.32 3.10 46.53
CA PRO A 19 -36.82 3.90 45.44
C PRO A 19 -37.92 4.76 44.82
N THR A 20 -37.59 5.99 44.44
CA THR A 20 -38.53 6.91 43.79
C THR A 20 -38.42 6.80 42.27
N ARG A 21 -39.37 7.38 41.53
CA ARG A 21 -39.29 7.48 40.07
C ARG A 21 -37.96 8.08 39.58
N TYR A 22 -37.37 9.01 40.34
CA TYR A 22 -36.08 9.61 40.00
C TYR A 22 -34.92 8.62 40.16
N HIS A 23 -34.96 7.73 41.15
CA HIS A 23 -33.94 6.69 41.32
C HIS A 23 -33.99 5.67 40.17
N PHE A 24 -35.20 5.34 39.68
CA PHE A 24 -35.35 4.50 38.49
C PHE A 24 -34.86 5.21 37.22
N GLY A 25 -35.13 6.51 37.07
CA GLY A 25 -34.59 7.33 35.98
C GLY A 25 -33.06 7.32 35.96
N ASP A 26 -32.42 7.61 37.10
CA ASP A 26 -30.95 7.58 37.22
C ASP A 26 -30.35 6.20 36.90
N LEU A 27 -31.06 5.12 37.24
CA LEU A 27 -30.63 3.76 36.90
C LEU A 27 -30.72 3.53 35.38
N ILE A 28 -31.85 3.86 34.76
CA ILE A 28 -32.07 3.70 33.32
C ILE A 28 -31.06 4.52 32.52
N ASP A 29 -30.87 5.79 32.87
CA ASP A 29 -29.93 6.71 32.21
C ASP A 29 -28.46 6.33 32.45
N SER A 30 -28.18 5.46 33.43
CA SER A 30 -26.83 4.92 33.68
C SER A 30 -26.52 3.63 32.93
N MET A 31 -27.52 3.01 32.30
CA MET A 31 -27.33 1.83 31.44
C MET A 31 -27.05 2.27 30.00
N LEU A 32 -26.15 1.54 29.32
CA LEU A 32 -25.89 1.75 27.90
C LEU A 32 -27.11 1.30 27.10
N ASN A 33 -27.77 2.22 26.39
CA ASN A 33 -28.85 1.88 25.47
C ASN A 33 -28.30 1.69 24.05
N MET A 34 -28.32 0.43 23.57
CA MET A 34 -27.77 0.06 22.27
C MET A 34 -28.45 0.75 21.07
N SER A 35 -29.75 1.10 21.17
CA SER A 35 -30.46 1.79 20.08
C SER A 35 -30.13 3.28 20.02
N ASP A 36 -29.93 3.90 21.18
CA ASP A 36 -29.88 5.36 21.30
C ASP A 36 -28.44 5.88 21.25
N GLU A 37 -27.47 5.05 21.65
CA GLU A 37 -26.06 5.44 21.77
C GLU A 37 -25.21 5.07 20.54
N GLY A 38 -25.81 4.46 19.52
CA GLY A 38 -25.11 4.07 18.29
C GLY A 38 -24.07 2.95 18.50
N PHE A 39 -24.17 2.21 19.61
CA PHE A 39 -23.25 1.15 19.99
C PHE A 39 -24.01 -0.17 20.11
N ARG A 40 -23.78 -1.11 19.19
CA ARG A 40 -24.41 -2.44 19.23
C ARG A 40 -23.39 -3.56 19.02
N LYS A 41 -23.72 -4.76 19.49
CA LYS A 41 -22.95 -5.97 19.23
C LYS A 41 -23.86 -7.00 18.57
N SER A 42 -23.48 -7.49 17.39
CA SER A 42 -24.17 -8.56 16.67
C SER A 42 -23.26 -9.75 16.43
N ALA A 43 -23.83 -10.90 16.08
CA ALA A 43 -23.05 -12.09 15.73
C ALA A 43 -22.35 -11.92 14.37
N GLU A 44 -22.99 -11.20 13.46
CA GLU A 44 -22.58 -11.02 12.07
C GLU A 44 -21.50 -9.95 11.92
N ASN A 45 -21.65 -8.81 12.60
CA ASN A 45 -20.79 -7.63 12.41
C ASN A 45 -19.89 -7.33 13.61
N GLY A 46 -19.98 -8.10 14.70
CA GLY A 46 -19.18 -7.87 15.90
C GLY A 46 -19.56 -6.57 16.60
N LEU A 47 -18.58 -5.69 16.87
CA LEU A 47 -18.81 -4.40 17.53
C LEU A 47 -19.12 -3.32 16.48
N GLU A 48 -20.29 -2.73 16.59
CA GLU A 48 -20.81 -1.76 15.64
C GLU A 48 -20.94 -0.40 16.30
N ILE A 49 -20.36 0.62 15.67
CA ILE A 49 -20.30 1.99 16.18
C ILE A 49 -20.83 2.92 15.09
N SER A 50 -21.84 3.70 15.42
CA SER A 50 -22.40 4.74 14.56
C SER A 50 -22.19 6.10 15.22
N ALA A 51 -21.76 7.09 14.44
CA ALA A 51 -21.70 8.46 14.94
C ALA A 51 -23.12 9.00 15.13
N PRO A 52 -23.43 9.67 16.27
CA PRO A 52 -24.70 10.37 16.43
C PRO A 52 -24.91 11.42 15.34
N VAL A 53 -26.17 11.72 15.01
CA VAL A 53 -26.51 12.72 13.98
C VAL A 53 -25.79 14.05 14.28
N GLY A 54 -25.16 14.63 13.25
CA GLY A 54 -24.40 15.88 13.34
C GLY A 54 -23.00 15.75 13.98
N HIS A 55 -22.57 14.55 14.33
CA HIS A 55 -21.25 14.27 14.90
C HIS A 55 -20.48 13.32 13.97
N HIS A 56 -19.15 13.40 14.03
CA HIS A 56 -18.27 12.53 13.22
C HIS A 56 -17.40 11.62 14.08
N ALA A 57 -17.32 11.85 15.39
CA ALA A 57 -16.49 11.07 16.30
C ALA A 57 -17.10 9.67 16.52
N LEU A 58 -16.27 8.64 16.39
CA LEU A 58 -16.64 7.24 16.61
C LEU A 58 -16.00 6.68 17.87
N LEU A 59 -14.70 6.92 18.04
CA LEU A 59 -13.92 6.44 19.18
C LEU A 59 -12.99 7.53 19.67
N SER A 60 -12.84 7.65 20.99
CA SER A 60 -11.84 8.50 21.64
C SER A 60 -11.06 7.68 22.64
N LEU A 61 -9.73 7.73 22.54
CA LEU A 61 -8.82 6.96 23.37
C LEU A 61 -8.12 7.89 24.36
N TYR A 62 -8.12 7.48 25.63
CA TYR A 62 -7.61 8.25 26.74
C TYR A 62 -6.62 7.40 27.55
N ARG A 63 -5.67 8.04 28.22
CA ARG A 63 -4.74 7.35 29.14
C ARG A 63 -5.34 7.18 30.53
N ASP A 64 -5.98 8.22 31.03
CA ASP A 64 -6.52 8.29 32.38
C ASP A 64 -8.05 8.24 32.36
N GLN A 65 -8.67 7.82 33.47
CA GLN A 65 -10.13 7.74 33.60
C GLN A 65 -10.83 9.10 33.75
N ARG A 66 -10.08 10.17 34.08
CA ARG A 66 -10.58 11.56 34.12
C ARG A 66 -9.67 12.47 33.28
N PRO A 67 -9.63 12.23 31.96
CA PRO A 67 -8.72 12.93 31.07
C PRO A 67 -9.26 14.33 30.77
N LYS A 68 -8.36 15.29 30.55
CA LYS A 68 -8.72 16.64 30.06
C LYS A 68 -9.05 16.66 28.56
N SER A 69 -8.43 15.75 27.80
CA SER A 69 -8.60 15.61 26.36
C SER A 69 -8.27 14.19 25.92
N ALA A 70 -8.81 13.77 24.76
CA ALA A 70 -8.44 12.50 24.16
C ALA A 70 -7.03 12.57 23.57
N LEU A 71 -6.28 11.47 23.69
CA LEU A 71 -4.95 11.33 23.08
C LEU A 71 -5.04 10.92 21.62
N TRP A 72 -6.05 10.11 21.28
CA TRP A 72 -6.33 9.70 19.92
C TRP A 72 -7.83 9.69 19.68
N SER A 73 -8.22 9.87 18.42
CA SER A 73 -9.60 9.69 18.02
C SER A 73 -9.72 9.04 16.65
N LEU A 74 -10.83 8.33 16.50
CA LEU A 74 -11.31 7.77 15.24
C LEU A 74 -12.60 8.51 14.88
N SER A 75 -12.66 9.06 13.67
CA SER A 75 -13.80 9.87 13.23
C SER A 75 -14.00 9.80 11.73
N TYR A 76 -15.21 10.10 11.26
CA TYR A 76 -15.45 10.33 9.84
C TYR A 76 -14.89 11.68 9.36
N GLY A 77 -14.37 11.70 8.14
CA GLY A 77 -13.83 12.86 7.46
C GLY A 77 -14.82 13.49 6.49
N GLY A 78 -15.63 14.43 6.97
CA GLY A 78 -16.61 15.15 6.14
C GLY A 78 -17.62 14.21 5.46
N ASP A 79 -18.06 14.57 4.26
CA ASP A 79 -19.14 13.88 3.52
C ASP A 79 -18.63 12.76 2.59
N GLN A 80 -17.33 12.44 2.60
CA GLN A 80 -16.72 11.51 1.63
C GLN A 80 -16.50 10.08 2.18
N ASP A 81 -17.23 9.68 3.23
CA ASP A 81 -17.09 8.36 3.88
C ASP A 81 -15.64 8.01 4.28
N MET A 82 -14.81 9.03 4.53
CA MET A 82 -13.43 8.85 4.95
C MET A 82 -13.36 8.46 6.43
N LEU A 83 -12.54 7.48 6.79
CA LEU A 83 -12.22 7.16 8.18
C LEU A 83 -10.86 7.76 8.54
N HIS A 84 -10.84 8.63 9.55
CA HIS A 84 -9.65 9.35 10.00
C HIS A 84 -9.19 8.89 11.38
N VAL A 85 -7.88 8.67 11.52
CA VAL A 85 -7.19 8.52 12.80
C VAL A 85 -6.41 9.79 13.10
N GLN A 86 -6.65 10.36 14.27
CA GLN A 86 -6.09 11.66 14.69
C GLN A 86 -5.36 11.53 16.03
N ALA A 87 -4.25 12.26 16.16
CA ALA A 87 -3.56 12.46 17.43
C ALA A 87 -4.23 13.65 18.16
N GLY A 88 -5.15 13.34 19.06
CA GLY A 88 -6.00 14.31 19.75
C GLY A 88 -7.48 13.95 19.67
N GLY A 89 -8.32 14.71 20.37
CA GLY A 89 -9.77 14.55 20.30
C GLY A 89 -10.37 15.08 19.01
N ALA A 90 -11.39 14.40 18.49
CA ALA A 90 -11.99 14.66 17.19
C ALA A 90 -12.43 16.12 16.98
N THR A 91 -12.92 16.79 18.03
CA THR A 91 -13.28 18.22 17.98
C THR A 91 -12.06 19.13 17.85
N ALA A 92 -10.98 18.84 18.60
CA ALA A 92 -9.77 19.64 18.61
C ALA A 92 -8.97 19.50 17.30
N THR A 93 -9.05 18.34 16.66
CA THR A 93 -8.37 18.04 15.39
C THR A 93 -9.27 18.21 14.17
N ARG A 94 -10.48 18.79 14.33
CA ARG A 94 -11.42 18.96 13.23
C ARG A 94 -10.81 19.84 12.14
N GLY A 95 -10.81 19.36 10.91
CA GLY A 95 -10.21 20.06 9.76
C GLY A 95 -8.69 19.98 9.67
N GLN A 96 -8.01 19.31 10.61
CA GLN A 96 -6.58 19.03 10.50
C GLN A 96 -6.32 17.80 9.62
N VAL A 97 -5.16 17.77 8.98
CA VAL A 97 -4.71 16.60 8.21
C VAL A 97 -4.56 15.41 9.17
N PRO A 98 -5.23 14.28 8.90
CA PRO A 98 -5.15 13.10 9.76
C PRO A 98 -3.81 12.41 9.67
N VAL A 99 -3.46 11.72 10.75
CA VAL A 99 -2.29 10.84 10.79
C VAL A 99 -2.48 9.68 9.81
N LEU A 100 -3.68 9.09 9.83
CA LEU A 100 -4.10 8.02 8.90
C LEU A 100 -5.49 8.32 8.36
N SER A 101 -5.67 8.13 7.05
CA SER A 101 -6.95 8.14 6.36
C SER A 101 -7.20 6.82 5.65
N LEU A 102 -8.43 6.34 5.71
CA LEU A 102 -8.91 5.18 4.95
C LEU A 102 -10.17 5.58 4.21
N ASP A 103 -10.29 5.22 2.93
CA ASP A 103 -11.49 5.49 2.14
C ASP A 103 -12.25 4.22 1.76
N ALA A 104 -13.46 4.38 1.23
CA ALA A 104 -14.30 3.26 0.79
C ALA A 104 -13.72 2.47 -0.40
N ARG A 105 -12.68 3.00 -1.07
CA ARG A 105 -11.94 2.33 -2.16
C ARG A 105 -10.70 1.58 -1.64
N ALA A 106 -10.57 1.42 -0.32
CA ALA A 106 -9.45 0.77 0.35
C ALA A 106 -8.09 1.45 0.13
N ARG A 107 -8.08 2.77 -0.14
CA ARG A 107 -6.86 3.58 -0.16
C ARG A 107 -6.46 4.02 1.23
N VAL A 108 -5.16 4.07 1.46
CA VAL A 108 -4.55 4.44 2.75
C VAL A 108 -3.76 5.73 2.58
N GLY A 109 -4.15 6.76 3.30
CA GLY A 109 -3.41 8.01 3.41
C GLY A 109 -2.62 8.07 4.72
N VAL A 110 -1.33 8.40 4.67
CA VAL A 110 -0.54 8.78 5.84
C VAL A 110 -0.24 10.27 5.73
N ASN A 111 -0.68 11.06 6.70
CA ASN A 111 -0.55 12.52 6.66
C ASN A 111 -1.19 13.16 5.39
N THR A 112 -2.33 12.61 4.95
CA THR A 112 -3.16 13.17 3.87
C THR A 112 -4.62 12.77 4.11
N SER A 113 -5.55 13.69 3.89
CA SER A 113 -6.98 13.46 4.16
C SER A 113 -7.71 12.78 3.01
N VAL A 114 -7.18 12.87 1.78
CA VAL A 114 -7.81 12.31 0.57
C VAL A 114 -6.70 11.59 -0.22
N PRO A 115 -6.43 10.31 0.10
CA PRO A 115 -5.40 9.55 -0.60
C PRO A 115 -5.79 9.38 -2.07
N LYS A 116 -4.85 9.62 -2.99
CA LYS A 116 -5.09 9.44 -4.42
C LYS A 116 -4.74 8.03 -4.89
N HIS A 117 -3.70 7.44 -4.31
CA HIS A 117 -3.23 6.10 -4.61
C HIS A 117 -3.52 5.12 -3.48
N THR A 118 -3.32 3.81 -3.72
CA THR A 118 -3.52 2.74 -2.72
C THR A 118 -2.80 3.03 -1.40
N LEU A 119 -1.56 3.53 -1.48
CA LEU A 119 -0.84 4.12 -0.36
C LEU A 119 -0.36 5.50 -0.79
N ASP A 120 -0.82 6.53 -0.09
CA ASP A 120 -0.46 7.93 -0.32
C ASP A 120 0.17 8.50 0.95
N VAL A 121 1.39 9.03 0.85
CA VAL A 121 2.16 9.51 2.01
C VAL A 121 2.47 10.98 1.81
N GLY A 122 1.81 11.84 2.57
CA GLY A 122 2.08 13.27 2.65
C GLY A 122 3.33 13.57 3.46
N GLY A 123 4.49 13.06 3.04
CA GLY A 123 5.74 13.20 3.80
C GLY A 123 6.89 12.35 3.28
N VAL A 124 7.74 11.89 4.21
CA VAL A 124 8.95 11.10 3.89
C VAL A 124 8.72 9.63 4.22
N ILE A 125 9.13 8.75 3.31
CA ILE A 125 9.15 7.30 3.52
C ILE A 125 10.58 6.87 3.82
N ALA A 126 10.80 6.31 5.01
CA ALA A 126 12.02 5.57 5.36
C ALA A 126 11.73 4.06 5.28
N SER A 127 12.58 3.29 4.61
CA SER A 127 12.39 1.85 4.44
C SER A 127 13.71 1.08 4.56
N GLN A 128 13.66 -0.14 5.10
CA GLN A 128 14.81 -1.05 5.14
C GLN A 128 15.15 -1.62 3.77
N GLY A 129 14.16 -1.72 2.88
CA GLY A 129 14.33 -2.23 1.53
C GLY A 129 13.03 -2.14 0.73
N ARG A 130 13.14 -2.36 -0.57
CA ARG A 130 12.02 -2.46 -1.51
C ARG A 130 12.25 -3.62 -2.47
N ARG A 131 11.19 -4.33 -2.80
CA ARG A 131 11.21 -5.47 -3.71
C ARG A 131 10.03 -5.36 -4.66
N GLY A 132 10.33 -5.30 -5.96
CA GLY A 132 9.30 -5.32 -6.98
C GLY A 132 8.51 -6.63 -6.97
N THR A 133 7.21 -6.52 -7.21
CA THR A 133 6.25 -7.64 -7.17
C THR A 133 5.55 -7.87 -8.50
N TYR A 134 6.02 -7.25 -9.59
CA TYR A 134 5.50 -7.57 -10.90
C TYR A 134 5.87 -9.02 -11.23
N GLU A 135 4.86 -9.81 -11.56
CA GLU A 135 4.97 -11.21 -11.94
C GLU A 135 4.23 -11.43 -13.26
N ARG A 136 4.74 -12.37 -14.06
CA ARG A 136 4.06 -12.81 -15.27
C ARG A 136 2.84 -13.66 -14.92
N ALA A 137 1.84 -13.64 -15.80
CA ALA A 137 0.67 -14.51 -15.68
C ALA A 137 1.05 -16.00 -15.55
N GLU A 138 2.08 -16.43 -16.28
CA GLU A 138 2.66 -17.77 -16.17
C GLU A 138 4.15 -17.70 -15.73
N PRO A 139 4.44 -17.93 -14.44
CA PRO A 139 5.80 -17.84 -13.93
C PRO A 139 6.72 -18.96 -14.45
N VAL A 140 7.58 -18.63 -15.42
CA VAL A 140 8.67 -19.52 -15.84
C VAL A 140 9.98 -19.11 -15.13
N PRO A 141 10.71 -20.04 -14.50
CA PRO A 141 12.03 -19.76 -13.91
C PRO A 141 13.02 -19.25 -14.96
N VAL A 142 13.79 -18.21 -14.60
CA VAL A 142 14.86 -17.69 -15.45
C VAL A 142 16.17 -18.38 -15.11
N LEU A 143 16.83 -18.95 -16.13
CA LEU A 143 18.11 -19.65 -15.99
C LEU A 143 19.30 -18.76 -16.34
N ALA A 144 20.42 -18.97 -15.69
CA ALA A 144 21.68 -18.29 -15.95
C ALA A 144 22.49 -19.01 -17.06
N ASN A 145 21.82 -19.34 -18.18
CA ASN A 145 22.33 -20.21 -19.23
C ASN A 145 22.93 -19.47 -20.45
N GLY A 146 23.05 -18.15 -20.39
CA GLY A 146 23.55 -17.34 -21.53
C GLY A 146 22.49 -16.98 -22.59
N GLU A 147 21.28 -17.51 -22.47
CA GLU A 147 20.19 -17.32 -23.44
C GLU A 147 19.20 -16.25 -23.00
N TRP A 148 18.65 -15.53 -23.98
CA TRP A 148 17.63 -14.50 -23.73
C TRP A 148 16.30 -15.13 -23.33
N GLN A 149 15.79 -14.74 -22.16
CA GLN A 149 14.53 -15.22 -21.59
C GLN A 149 13.62 -14.05 -21.23
N ASP A 150 12.33 -14.21 -21.48
CA ASP A 150 11.30 -13.20 -21.15
C ASP A 150 11.18 -13.05 -19.62
N ILE A 151 11.09 -11.80 -19.16
CA ILE A 151 10.83 -11.46 -17.75
C ILE A 151 9.54 -10.65 -17.56
N THR A 152 8.89 -10.29 -18.66
CA THR A 152 7.54 -9.71 -18.68
C THR A 152 6.65 -10.51 -19.62
N ASP A 153 5.33 -10.34 -19.48
CA ASP A 153 4.39 -10.73 -20.51
C ASP A 153 4.54 -9.82 -21.74
N THR A 154 3.72 -10.04 -22.78
CA THR A 154 3.63 -9.13 -23.92
C THR A 154 3.07 -7.78 -23.45
N LEU A 155 3.79 -6.71 -23.76
CA LEU A 155 3.46 -5.34 -23.40
C LEU A 155 3.11 -4.51 -24.64
N SER A 156 2.31 -3.48 -24.42
CA SER A 156 1.95 -2.43 -25.39
C SER A 156 2.26 -1.04 -24.84
N GLY A 157 2.16 -0.02 -25.70
CA GLY A 157 2.19 1.38 -25.28
C GLY A 157 3.50 1.84 -24.63
N CYS A 158 3.37 2.76 -23.67
CA CYS A 158 4.45 3.29 -22.85
C CYS A 158 4.65 2.45 -21.59
N GLN A 159 5.90 2.09 -21.31
CA GLN A 159 6.27 1.20 -20.22
C GLN A 159 7.50 1.74 -19.48
N GLY A 160 7.50 1.58 -18.16
CA GLY A 160 8.60 1.95 -17.29
C GLY A 160 8.77 0.94 -16.18
N PHE A 161 9.96 0.34 -16.09
CA PHE A 161 10.29 -0.64 -15.06
C PHE A 161 11.61 -0.33 -14.35
N GLU A 162 11.65 -0.62 -13.07
CA GLU A 162 12.87 -0.87 -12.32
C GLU A 162 13.10 -2.38 -12.19
N VAL A 163 14.30 -2.83 -12.54
CA VAL A 163 14.70 -4.24 -12.46
C VAL A 163 15.86 -4.37 -11.48
N MET A 164 15.65 -5.18 -10.44
CA MET A 164 16.71 -5.70 -9.58
C MET A 164 16.89 -7.18 -9.87
N ALA A 165 18.05 -7.58 -10.38
CA ALA A 165 18.32 -8.96 -10.75
C ALA A 165 19.68 -9.44 -10.26
N GLY A 166 19.77 -10.73 -9.93
CA GLY A 166 21.01 -11.35 -9.49
C GLY A 166 21.10 -12.83 -9.81
N ALA A 167 22.29 -13.29 -10.15
CA ALA A 167 22.61 -14.69 -10.39
C ALA A 167 23.90 -15.05 -9.65
N GLY A 168 23.97 -16.26 -9.10
CA GLY A 168 25.10 -16.70 -8.30
C GLY A 168 25.29 -18.19 -8.36
N HIS A 169 26.52 -18.62 -8.64
CA HIS A 169 26.98 -20.00 -8.54
C HIS A 169 28.23 -20.02 -7.65
N PRO A 170 28.07 -20.20 -6.31
CA PRO A 170 29.18 -20.11 -5.37
C PRO A 170 30.31 -21.09 -5.64
N GLY A 171 29.98 -22.36 -5.95
CA GLY A 171 30.98 -23.38 -6.28
C GLY A 171 31.80 -23.05 -7.53
N GLY A 172 31.20 -22.35 -8.50
CA GLY A 172 31.86 -21.89 -9.72
C GLY A 172 32.47 -20.49 -9.66
N GLY A 173 32.36 -19.78 -8.52
CA GLY A 173 32.87 -18.43 -8.35
C GLY A 173 32.23 -17.39 -9.28
N ARG A 174 30.96 -17.57 -9.68
CA ARG A 174 30.28 -16.64 -10.59
C ARG A 174 29.15 -15.91 -9.89
N PHE A 175 29.19 -14.59 -9.94
CA PHE A 175 28.19 -13.73 -9.33
C PHE A 175 27.96 -12.51 -10.20
N ALA A 176 26.70 -12.15 -10.37
CA ALA A 176 26.29 -10.90 -10.98
C ALA A 176 25.08 -10.32 -10.25
N LEU A 177 25.10 -8.99 -10.13
CA LEU A 177 24.01 -8.18 -9.64
C LEU A 177 23.78 -7.03 -10.63
N MET A 178 22.51 -6.73 -10.90
CA MET A 178 22.09 -5.65 -11.77
C MET A 178 20.95 -4.87 -11.12
N HIS A 179 21.08 -3.55 -11.15
CA HIS A 179 19.98 -2.59 -11.01
C HIS A 179 19.79 -1.89 -12.34
N ALA A 180 18.57 -1.81 -12.88
CA ALA A 180 18.33 -1.14 -14.16
C ALA A 180 17.00 -0.41 -14.19
N ILE A 181 16.97 0.72 -14.89
CA ILE A 181 15.74 1.39 -15.29
C ILE A 181 15.53 1.13 -16.79
N ALA A 182 14.40 0.52 -17.14
CA ALA A 182 14.02 0.18 -18.50
C ALA A 182 12.81 1.01 -18.92
N LEU A 183 13.00 1.93 -19.87
CA LEU A 183 11.93 2.75 -20.43
C LEU A 183 11.68 2.37 -21.89
N ASN A 184 10.41 2.38 -22.29
CA ASN A 184 9.99 2.14 -23.66
C ASN A 184 8.71 2.89 -24.00
N THR A 185 8.61 3.38 -25.23
CA THR A 185 7.43 4.07 -25.77
C THR A 185 7.09 3.49 -27.15
N TYR A 186 6.32 2.41 -27.21
CA TYR A 186 5.95 1.71 -28.46
C TYR A 186 7.12 1.05 -29.22
N ASN A 187 8.18 0.64 -28.51
CA ASN A 187 9.36 -0.07 -29.03
C ASN A 187 9.93 0.53 -30.34
N PRO A 188 10.30 1.83 -30.34
CA PRO A 188 10.79 2.49 -31.54
C PRO A 188 12.05 1.78 -32.05
N THR A 189 12.18 1.71 -33.37
CA THR A 189 13.38 1.19 -34.03
C THR A 189 13.99 2.29 -34.90
N ALA A 190 15.31 2.37 -34.91
CA ALA A 190 16.06 3.14 -35.91
C ALA A 190 16.59 2.24 -37.06
N GLY A 191 16.04 1.04 -37.21
CA GLY A 191 16.51 0.05 -38.18
C GLY A 191 17.97 -0.35 -37.88
N TRP A 192 18.84 -0.27 -38.88
CA TRP A 192 20.26 -0.63 -38.72
C TRP A 192 21.02 0.29 -37.75
N LEU A 193 20.50 1.48 -37.44
CA LEU A 193 21.09 2.43 -36.49
C LEU A 193 20.61 2.22 -35.05
N ASP A 194 19.83 1.17 -34.75
CA ASP A 194 19.25 0.98 -33.41
C ASP A 194 20.33 0.84 -32.32
N PHE A 195 21.53 0.38 -32.67
CA PHE A 195 22.67 0.33 -31.77
C PHE A 195 23.10 1.70 -31.22
N PHE A 196 22.89 2.78 -31.98
CA PHE A 196 23.15 4.16 -31.56
C PHE A 196 21.89 4.86 -31.04
N SER A 197 20.72 4.23 -31.19
CA SER A 197 19.43 4.80 -30.80
C SER A 197 19.28 4.86 -29.28
N ARG A 198 18.89 6.03 -28.79
CA ARG A 198 18.57 6.25 -27.37
C ARG A 198 17.07 6.23 -27.08
N LYS A 199 16.24 5.86 -28.06
CA LYS A 199 14.77 6.02 -28.00
C LYS A 199 14.06 5.04 -27.04
N LYS A 200 14.64 3.87 -26.78
CA LYS A 200 14.10 2.82 -25.87
C LYS A 200 15.16 2.36 -24.88
N ARG A 201 15.69 3.32 -24.12
CA ARG A 201 16.91 3.13 -23.34
C ARG A 201 16.66 2.25 -22.11
N ILE A 202 17.54 1.27 -21.95
CA ILE A 202 17.76 0.59 -20.68
C ILE A 202 19.05 1.13 -20.10
N THR A 203 19.02 1.59 -18.85
CA THR A 203 20.20 2.08 -18.14
C THR A 203 20.53 1.13 -16.99
N PRO A 204 21.45 0.18 -17.21
CA PRO A 204 21.84 -0.77 -16.18
C PRO A 204 23.10 -0.34 -15.41
N HIS A 205 23.11 -0.63 -14.11
CA HIS A 205 24.24 -0.58 -13.21
C HIS A 205 24.56 -2.01 -12.77
N HIS A 206 25.82 -2.43 -12.88
CA HIS A 206 26.21 -3.81 -12.66
C HIS A 206 27.31 -3.93 -11.62
N ALA A 207 27.26 -5.01 -10.84
CA ALA A 207 28.39 -5.57 -10.11
C ALA A 207 28.54 -7.04 -10.51
N TYR A 208 29.77 -7.50 -10.71
CA TYR A 208 30.04 -8.90 -11.07
C TYR A 208 31.46 -9.27 -10.62
N TYR A 209 31.68 -10.54 -10.29
CA TYR A 209 32.92 -10.98 -9.65
C TYR A 209 33.98 -11.50 -10.64
N GLY A 210 33.63 -12.46 -11.50
CA GLY A 210 34.60 -13.18 -12.33
C GLY A 210 34.91 -12.46 -13.64
N ARG A 211 34.20 -12.85 -14.70
CA ARG A 211 34.46 -12.46 -16.09
C ARG A 211 33.49 -11.39 -16.55
N ARG A 212 33.86 -10.63 -17.59
CA ARG A 212 32.96 -9.64 -18.20
C ARG A 212 31.66 -10.26 -18.73
N CYS A 213 31.70 -11.52 -19.16
CA CYS A 213 30.52 -12.27 -19.58
C CYS A 213 29.63 -12.73 -18.43
N ASP A 214 30.09 -12.65 -17.16
CA ASP A 214 29.24 -12.96 -16.02
C ASP A 214 28.11 -11.92 -15.87
N LYS A 215 28.26 -10.73 -16.44
CA LYS A 215 27.23 -9.68 -16.40
C LYS A 215 25.86 -10.19 -16.86
N LEU A 216 24.83 -9.76 -16.14
CA LEU A 216 23.47 -9.78 -16.63
C LEU A 216 23.30 -8.75 -17.76
N GLN A 217 22.40 -9.00 -18.70
CA GLN A 217 22.05 -8.10 -19.78
C GLN A 217 20.54 -8.03 -19.94
N LEU A 218 20.03 -6.87 -20.32
CA LEU A 218 18.60 -6.63 -20.60
C LEU A 218 18.43 -6.15 -22.03
N ARG A 219 17.29 -6.47 -22.64
CA ARG A 219 16.87 -5.89 -23.94
C ARG A 219 15.35 -5.86 -24.09
N TRP A 220 14.89 -4.97 -24.95
CA TRP A 220 13.54 -5.00 -25.51
C TRP A 220 13.51 -5.89 -26.75
N GLU A 221 12.49 -6.73 -26.87
CA GLU A 221 12.25 -7.60 -28.03
C GLU A 221 10.80 -7.48 -28.49
N GLY A 222 10.55 -7.33 -29.79
CA GLY A 222 9.18 -7.35 -30.32
C GLY A 222 8.99 -6.46 -31.55
N SER A 223 7.72 -6.27 -31.92
CA SER A 223 7.34 -5.37 -33.01
C SER A 223 7.44 -3.90 -32.59
N ASN A 224 7.34 -2.98 -33.54
CA ASN A 224 7.49 -1.54 -33.34
C ASN A 224 6.28 -0.76 -33.91
N GLY A 225 6.12 0.48 -33.48
CA GLY A 225 5.07 1.39 -33.98
C GLY A 225 3.80 1.39 -33.13
N LYS A 226 2.72 1.98 -33.63
CA LYS A 226 1.49 2.24 -32.85
C LYS A 226 0.86 0.99 -32.22
N ASN A 227 1.00 -0.15 -32.88
CA ASN A 227 0.47 -1.44 -32.40
C ASN A 227 1.61 -2.37 -31.96
N ALA A 228 2.71 -1.81 -31.45
CA ALA A 228 3.85 -2.59 -30.98
C ALA A 228 3.45 -3.54 -29.86
N ALA A 229 3.90 -4.78 -30.00
CA ALA A 229 3.82 -5.83 -29.00
C ALA A 229 5.25 -6.28 -28.71
N TYR A 230 5.70 -6.08 -27.47
CA TYR A 230 7.10 -6.29 -27.10
C TYR A 230 7.25 -6.79 -25.67
N ARG A 231 8.44 -7.28 -25.33
CA ARG A 231 8.77 -7.88 -24.03
C ARG A 231 10.11 -7.39 -23.54
N LEU A 232 10.28 -7.32 -22.22
CA LEU A 232 11.58 -7.17 -21.59
C LEU A 232 12.20 -8.56 -21.41
N ARG A 233 13.45 -8.71 -21.88
CA ARG A 233 14.22 -9.95 -21.78
C ARG A 233 15.47 -9.75 -20.95
N ILE A 234 15.88 -10.81 -20.25
CA ILE A 234 17.14 -10.88 -19.52
C ILE A 234 17.98 -12.07 -19.99
N ARG A 235 19.30 -11.98 -19.80
CA ARG A 235 20.21 -13.13 -19.84
C ARG A 235 21.44 -12.89 -18.98
N THR A 236 22.17 -13.94 -18.65
CA THR A 236 23.61 -13.84 -18.36
C THR A 236 24.39 -13.74 -19.67
N GLY A 237 25.59 -13.14 -19.66
CA GLY A 237 26.44 -13.12 -20.85
C GLY A 237 27.13 -14.45 -21.15
N CYS A 238 27.19 -15.36 -20.17
CA CYS A 238 27.68 -16.73 -20.28
C CYS A 238 26.82 -17.67 -19.43
N ASP A 239 26.92 -18.97 -19.72
CA ASP A 239 26.30 -20.01 -18.91
C ASP A 239 27.04 -20.21 -17.59
N TYR A 240 26.32 -20.14 -16.47
CA TYR A 240 26.83 -20.32 -15.11
C TYR A 240 26.88 -21.79 -14.66
N GLY A 241 26.24 -22.69 -15.43
CA GLY A 241 26.10 -24.10 -15.14
C GLY A 241 24.65 -24.50 -14.89
N ASP A 242 24.42 -25.82 -14.93
CA ASP A 242 23.10 -26.42 -14.85
C ASP A 242 22.32 -26.00 -13.60
N GLY A 243 21.05 -25.62 -13.80
CA GLY A 243 20.12 -25.29 -12.73
C GLY A 243 20.38 -23.96 -12.02
N VAL A 244 21.40 -23.19 -12.40
CA VAL A 244 21.64 -21.86 -11.82
C VAL A 244 20.56 -20.89 -12.29
N ARG A 245 19.87 -20.26 -11.34
CA ARG A 245 18.75 -19.34 -11.63
C ARG A 245 19.18 -17.88 -11.54
N VAL A 246 18.54 -17.06 -12.36
CA VAL A 246 18.54 -15.60 -12.20
C VAL A 246 17.31 -15.23 -11.36
N LYS A 247 17.54 -14.61 -10.20
CA LYS A 247 16.46 -13.99 -9.42
C LYS A 247 16.19 -12.61 -10.01
N VAL A 248 14.93 -12.31 -10.29
CA VAL A 248 14.51 -11.05 -10.90
C VAL A 248 13.36 -10.49 -10.09
N PHE A 249 13.48 -9.23 -9.68
CA PHE A 249 12.42 -8.45 -9.04
C PHE A 249 12.15 -7.23 -9.92
N ILE A 250 10.90 -7.09 -10.35
CA ILE A 250 10.48 -6.02 -11.26
C ILE A 250 9.46 -5.13 -10.53
N THR A 251 9.72 -3.83 -10.55
CA THR A 251 8.78 -2.80 -10.08
C THR A 251 8.28 -2.04 -11.30
N GLN A 252 6.97 -1.99 -11.49
CA GLN A 252 6.36 -1.11 -12.49
C GLN A 252 6.40 0.33 -11.99
N LEU A 253 6.93 1.23 -12.81
CA LEU A 253 7.09 2.66 -12.51
C LEU A 253 6.08 3.53 -13.26
N TRP A 254 5.44 2.98 -14.30
CA TRP A 254 4.50 3.70 -15.16
C TRP A 254 3.29 2.83 -15.48
N PHE A 255 2.09 3.39 -15.30
CA PHE A 255 0.82 2.65 -15.35
C PHE A 255 -0.16 3.14 -16.46
N ASP A 256 0.19 4.22 -17.17
CA ASP A 256 -0.65 4.80 -18.25
C ASP A 256 -0.05 4.51 -19.64
N GLU A 257 -0.46 3.42 -20.27
CA GLU A 257 0.13 3.00 -21.55
C GLU A 257 0.02 4.04 -22.68
N THR A 258 -0.98 4.93 -22.65
CA THR A 258 -1.21 5.92 -23.70
C THR A 258 -0.73 7.33 -23.34
N THR A 259 -0.35 7.55 -22.08
CA THR A 259 0.07 8.87 -21.53
C THR A 259 -1.02 9.93 -21.65
N GLN A 260 -2.27 9.53 -21.81
CA GLN A 260 -3.40 10.45 -21.97
C GLN A 260 -3.92 10.98 -20.63
N GLY A 261 -3.37 10.51 -19.52
CA GLY A 261 -3.92 10.72 -18.19
C GLY A 261 -5.06 9.75 -17.97
N VAL A 262 -4.98 8.99 -16.88
CA VAL A 262 -6.13 8.26 -16.38
C VAL A 262 -6.87 9.22 -15.46
N GLU A 263 -8.17 9.45 -15.69
CA GLU A 263 -9.03 10.02 -14.64
C GLU A 263 -9.13 8.95 -13.52
N GLU A 264 -8.40 9.14 -12.42
CA GLU A 264 -8.46 8.32 -11.19
C GLU A 264 -9.63 8.72 -10.27
#